data_AF-A0A7W0FAX2-F1
#
_entry.id   AF-A0A7W0FAX2-F1
#
_cell.length_a   1.000
_cell.length_b   1.000
_cell.length_c   1.000
_cell.angle_alpha   90.00
_cell.angle_beta   90.00
_cell.angle_gamma   90.00
#
_symmetry.space_group_name_H-M   'P 1'
#
loop_
_entity.id
_entity.type
_entity.pdbx_description
1 polymer ?
#
loop_
_entity_poly.entity_id
_entity_poly.type
_entity_poly.pdbx_seq_one_letter_code
_entity_poly.pdbx_strand_id
1 'polypeptide(L)'
;MRKGGNEKKKRKYLSVYFPLIDGDGKRHTKNLCIAFNDEEKPLFEKLEKLNSQEIKKAIGIFTYKRLMELSEKENRKPTELIKIRLAEKLIHRGRRVKRNIEINPAMIKKWVGVLNKSDNKIYGDIAEFLESLIAPE
;
A
#
# COMPACT_ATOMS: atom_id res chain seq x y z
N MET A 1 27.44 3.47 41.36
CA MET A 1 26.17 2.85 40.90
C MET A 1 25.30 3.90 40.23
N ARG A 2 25.20 3.92 38.90
CA ARG A 2 24.28 4.82 38.19
C ARG A 2 22.88 4.21 38.19
N LYS A 3 22.00 4.68 39.08
CA LYS A 3 20.55 4.44 38.99
C LYS A 3 20.00 5.28 37.84
N GLY A 4 20.15 4.79 36.61
CA GLY A 4 19.39 5.30 35.47
C GLY A 4 17.94 4.87 35.62
N GLY A 5 17.09 5.74 36.17
CA GLY A 5 15.65 5.58 36.16
C GLY A 5 15.17 5.54 34.72
N ASN A 6 15.12 4.35 34.12
CA ASN A 6 14.59 4.14 32.80
C ASN A 6 13.06 4.13 32.96
N GLU A 7 12.44 5.31 32.90
CA GLU A 7 10.99 5.41 32.78
C GLU A 7 10.57 4.49 31.63
N LYS A 8 9.86 3.41 31.97
CA LYS A 8 9.36 2.45 30.98
C LYS A 8 8.33 3.19 30.12
N LYS A 9 8.77 3.79 29.01
CA LYS A 9 7.89 4.36 27.98
C LYS A 9 6.83 3.32 27.62
N LYS A 10 5.55 3.67 27.83
CA LYS A 10 4.43 2.74 27.65
C LYS A 10 4.19 2.54 26.16
N ARG A 11 4.79 1.51 25.59
CA ARG A 11 4.58 1.17 24.18
C ARG A 11 3.18 0.61 23.95
N LYS A 12 2.54 1.05 22.88
CA LYS A 12 1.28 0.48 22.38
C LYS A 12 1.59 -0.51 21.26
N TYR A 13 0.73 -1.51 21.07
CA TYR A 13 0.97 -2.59 20.11
C TYR A 13 -0.25 -2.83 19.23
N LEU A 14 -0.02 -3.04 17.94
CA LEU A 14 -1.04 -3.37 16.96
C LEU A 14 -0.66 -4.65 16.22
N SER A 15 -1.55 -5.62 16.16
CA SER A 15 -1.34 -6.86 15.40
C SER A 15 -1.99 -6.76 14.02
N VAL A 16 -1.23 -7.07 12.97
CA VAL A 16 -1.71 -7.10 11.59
C VAL A 16 -1.50 -8.48 10.99
N TYR A 17 -2.57 -9.09 10.49
CA TYR A 17 -2.53 -10.45 9.95
C TYR A 17 -2.41 -10.47 8.41
N PHE A 18 -1.34 -11.11 7.92
CA PHE A 18 -1.08 -11.28 6.50
C PHE A 18 -1.21 -12.74 6.08
N PRO A 19 -1.85 -13.03 4.93
CA PRO A 19 -1.80 -14.34 4.34
C PRO A 19 -0.37 -14.65 3.86
N LEU A 20 0.04 -15.90 4.10
CA LEU A 20 1.26 -16.52 3.64
C LEU A 20 0.89 -17.87 3.01
N ILE A 21 1.55 -18.22 1.92
CA ILE A 21 1.47 -19.55 1.32
C ILE A 21 2.84 -20.18 1.59
N ASP A 22 2.85 -21.30 2.29
CA ASP A 22 4.09 -22.01 2.62
C ASP A 22 4.56 -22.86 1.42
N GLY A 23 5.77 -23.43 1.53
CA GLY A 23 6.36 -24.26 0.46
C GLY A 23 5.49 -25.45 0.04
N ASP A 24 4.68 -25.97 0.97
CA ASP A 24 3.74 -27.07 0.73
C ASP A 24 2.39 -26.61 0.14
N GLY A 25 2.27 -25.35 -0.29
CA GLY A 25 1.04 -24.79 -0.87
C GLY A 25 -0.08 -24.51 0.14
N LYS A 26 0.15 -24.74 1.44
CA LYS A 26 -0.84 -24.46 2.48
C LYS A 26 -0.91 -22.98 2.81
N ARG A 27 -2.13 -22.48 3.02
CA ARG A 27 -2.40 -21.08 3.35
C ARG A 27 -2.43 -20.89 4.86
N HIS A 28 -1.53 -20.05 5.35
CA HIS A 28 -1.43 -19.67 6.76
C HIS A 28 -1.56 -18.15 6.92
N THR A 29 -1.78 -17.70 8.15
CA THR A 29 -1.78 -16.29 8.51
C THR A 29 -0.59 -15.98 9.40
N LYS A 30 0.24 -15.04 8.95
CA LYS A 30 1.36 -14.53 9.72
C LYS A 30 0.95 -13.25 10.45
N ASN A 31 1.12 -13.25 11.77
CA ASN A 31 0.90 -12.06 12.60
C ASN A 31 2.14 -11.18 12.58
N LEU A 32 1.94 -9.88 12.39
CA LEU A 32 2.96 -8.85 12.50
C LEU A 32 2.56 -7.88 13.62
N CYS A 33 3.31 -7.92 14.73
CA CYS A 33 3.10 -7.02 15.86
C CYS A 33 3.92 -5.74 15.67
N ILE A 34 3.22 -4.62 15.55
CA ILE A 34 3.79 -3.29 15.34
C ILE A 34 3.76 -2.56 16.67
N ALA A 35 4.94 -2.24 17.21
CA ALA A 35 5.08 -1.46 18.44
C ALA A 35 5.13 0.04 18.13
N PHE A 36 4.40 0.84 18.88
CA PHE A 36 4.33 2.30 18.77
C PHE A 36 4.87 2.96 20.05
N ASN A 37 5.70 3.98 19.88
CA ASN A 37 6.18 4.82 20.98
C ASN A 37 5.15 5.93 21.30
N ASP A 38 5.34 6.63 22.42
CA ASP A 38 4.43 7.71 22.85
C ASP A 38 4.30 8.84 21.82
N GLU A 39 5.37 9.16 21.09
CA GLU A 39 5.38 10.14 19.99
C GLU A 39 4.47 9.72 18.81
N GLU A 40 4.26 8.41 18.64
CA GLU A 40 3.44 7.83 17.58
C GLU A 40 1.99 7.55 18.03
N LYS A 41 1.61 7.99 19.24
CA LYS A 41 0.27 7.79 19.81
C LYS A 41 -0.86 8.29 18.91
N PRO A 42 -0.79 9.46 18.24
CA PRO A 42 -1.84 9.91 17.33
C PRO A 42 -2.01 9.00 16.10
N LEU A 43 -0.91 8.39 15.64
CA LEU A 43 -0.95 7.41 14.55
C LEU A 43 -1.61 6.13 15.04
N PHE A 44 -1.22 5.63 16.22
CA PHE A 44 -1.82 4.44 16.83
C PHE A 44 -3.33 4.59 17.02
N GLU A 45 -3.82 5.71 17.58
CA GLU A 45 -5.26 5.92 17.83
C GLU A 45 -6.11 5.94 16.56
N LYS A 46 -5.53 6.34 15.43
CA LYS A 46 -6.18 6.21 14.11
C LYS A 46 -6.16 4.78 13.59
N LEU A 47 -5.09 4.04 13.84
CA LEU A 47 -4.89 2.68 13.33
C LEU A 47 -5.62 1.62 14.16
N GLU A 48 -5.76 1.80 15.47
CA GLU A 48 -6.47 0.89 16.38
C GLU A 48 -7.95 0.73 15.98
N LYS A 49 -8.53 1.76 15.34
CA LYS A 49 -9.90 1.73 14.82
C LYS A 49 -10.03 0.94 13.51
N LEU A 50 -8.91 0.58 12.88
CA LEU A 50 -8.89 -0.10 11.59
C LEU A 50 -8.68 -1.61 11.76
N ASN A 51 -9.37 -2.39 10.95
CA ASN A 51 -9.12 -3.83 10.89
C ASN A 51 -7.86 -4.14 10.05
N SER A 52 -7.36 -5.38 10.16
CA SER A 52 -6.19 -5.82 9.38
C SER A 52 -6.35 -5.67 7.87
N GLN A 53 -7.57 -5.81 7.33
CA GLN A 53 -7.84 -5.67 5.90
C GLN A 53 -7.76 -4.21 5.43
N GLU A 54 -8.25 -3.27 6.23
CA GLU A 54 -8.17 -1.83 6.00
C GLU A 54 -6.74 -1.35 6.07
N ILE A 55 -5.95 -1.86 7.03
CA ILE A 55 -4.51 -1.58 7.11
C ILE A 55 -3.80 -2.06 5.83
N LYS A 56 -4.09 -3.28 5.37
CA LYS A 56 -3.55 -3.83 4.10
C LYS A 56 -3.93 -2.98 2.89
N LYS A 57 -5.19 -2.55 2.79
CA LYS A 57 -5.67 -1.62 1.75
C LYS A 57 -4.99 -0.26 1.84
N ALA A 58 -4.74 0.23 3.05
CA ALA A 58 -4.05 1.49 3.27
C ALA A 58 -2.61 1.42 2.74
N ILE A 59 -1.84 0.37 3.07
CA ILE A 59 -0.46 0.24 2.57
C ILE A 59 -0.35 -0.29 1.14
N GLY A 60 -1.43 -0.85 0.57
CA GLY A 60 -1.42 -1.45 -0.76
C GLY A 60 -0.67 -2.79 -0.84
N ILE A 61 -0.52 -3.48 0.30
CA ILE A 61 0.22 -4.74 0.43
C ILE A 61 -0.70 -5.76 1.08
N PHE A 62 -0.97 -6.86 0.38
CA PHE A 62 -2.00 -7.83 0.79
C PHE A 62 -1.47 -9.16 1.29
N THR A 63 -0.20 -9.49 1.01
CA THR A 63 0.43 -10.78 1.34
C THR A 63 1.74 -10.56 2.08
N TYR A 64 2.10 -11.49 2.96
CA TYR A 64 3.36 -11.41 3.71
C TYR A 64 4.58 -11.47 2.78
N LYS A 65 4.55 -12.31 1.74
CA LYS A 65 5.64 -12.40 0.74
C LYS A 65 5.93 -11.04 0.11
N ARG A 66 4.90 -10.35 -0.40
CA ARG A 66 5.04 -9.01 -0.99
C ARG A 66 5.56 -7.96 0.00
N LEU A 67 5.16 -8.06 1.26
CA LEU A 67 5.67 -7.18 2.31
C LEU A 67 7.18 -7.37 2.50
N MET A 68 7.65 -8.62 2.54
CA MET A 68 9.06 -8.95 2.67
C MET A 68 9.88 -8.45 1.49
N GLU A 69 9.46 -8.73 0.25
CA GLU A 69 10.12 -8.26 -0.98
C GLU A 69 10.32 -6.74 -0.99
N LEU A 70 9.29 -5.98 -0.60
CA LEU A 70 9.36 -4.52 -0.55
C LEU A 70 10.26 -4.05 0.60
N SER A 71 10.21 -4.72 1.75
CA SER A 71 11.05 -4.39 2.90
C SER A 71 12.53 -4.59 2.59
N GLU A 72 12.88 -5.66 1.86
CA GLU A 72 14.25 -5.92 1.38
C GLU A 72 14.67 -4.89 0.34
N LYS A 73 13.81 -4.61 -0.65
CA LYS A 73 14.09 -3.62 -1.71
C LYS A 73 14.34 -2.22 -1.14
N GLU A 74 13.63 -1.85 -0.08
CA GLU A 74 13.76 -0.55 0.59
C GLU A 74 14.77 -0.56 1.75
N ASN A 75 15.43 -1.70 2.01
CA ASN A 75 16.36 -1.92 3.12
C ASN A 75 15.79 -1.48 4.49
N ARG A 76 14.55 -1.88 4.78
CA ARG A 76 13.80 -1.51 5.99
C ARG A 76 13.16 -2.72 6.63
N LYS A 77 12.84 -2.63 7.91
CA LYS A 77 12.06 -3.68 8.57
C LYS A 77 10.60 -3.67 8.09
N PRO A 78 9.92 -4.82 7.98
CA PRO A 78 8.51 -4.88 7.59
C PRO A 78 7.59 -4.00 8.44
N THR A 79 7.83 -3.94 9.76
CA THR A 79 7.07 -3.09 10.69
C THR A 79 7.27 -1.60 10.43
N GLU A 80 8.51 -1.18 10.14
CA GLU A 80 8.85 0.21 9.81
C GLU A 80 8.25 0.62 8.47
N LEU A 81 8.33 -0.26 7.46
CA LEU A 81 7.71 -0.04 6.16
C LEU A 81 6.20 0.19 6.29
N ILE A 82 5.50 -0.64 7.08
CA ILE A 82 4.06 -0.45 7.35
C ILE A 82 3.81 0.92 7.98
N LYS A 83 4.57 1.29 9.02
CA LYS A 83 4.42 2.59 9.68
C LYS A 83 4.61 3.77 8.71
N ILE A 84 5.65 3.73 7.89
CA ILE A 84 5.94 4.81 6.92
C ILE A 84 4.81 4.93 5.90
N ARG A 85 4.40 3.83 5.27
CA ARG A 85 3.32 3.87 4.27
C ARG A 85 1.99 4.32 4.88
N LEU A 86 1.71 3.94 6.13
CA LEU A 86 0.52 4.41 6.85
C LEU A 86 0.61 5.88 7.21
N ALA A 87 1.76 6.34 7.70
CA ALA A 87 2.01 7.74 7.98
C ALA A 87 1.88 8.58 6.71
N GLU A 88 2.49 8.15 5.60
CA GLU A 88 2.34 8.78 4.29
C GLU A 88 0.86 8.88 3.90
N LYS A 89 0.09 7.79 3.91
CA LYS A 89 -1.33 7.86 3.55
C LYS A 89 -2.18 8.72 4.49
N LEU A 90 -1.93 8.65 5.80
CA LEU A 90 -2.74 9.36 6.79
C LEU A 90 -2.39 10.85 6.90
N ILE A 91 -1.12 11.21 6.65
CA ILE A 91 -0.63 12.59 6.62
C ILE A 91 -0.92 13.22 5.24
N HIS A 92 -0.76 12.47 4.14
CA HIS A 92 -1.00 12.97 2.78
C HIS A 92 -2.47 12.93 2.36
N ARG A 93 -3.39 12.35 3.15
CA ARG A 93 -4.84 12.52 2.93
C ARG A 93 -5.26 14.01 2.90
N GLY A 94 -4.47 14.92 3.48
CA GLY A 94 -4.67 16.37 3.37
C GLY A 94 -4.14 17.03 2.10
N ARG A 95 -3.22 16.38 1.35
CA ARG A 95 -2.73 16.89 0.07
C ARG A 95 -3.46 16.17 -1.05
N ARG A 96 -4.52 16.78 -1.60
CA ARG A 96 -4.99 16.43 -2.95
C ARG A 96 -3.78 16.54 -3.87
N VAL A 97 -3.19 15.41 -4.25
CA VAL A 97 -2.17 15.41 -5.30
C VAL A 97 -2.91 15.77 -6.58
N LYS A 98 -2.88 17.05 -6.95
CA LYS A 98 -3.24 17.48 -8.30
C LYS A 98 -2.20 16.86 -9.22
N ARG A 99 -2.49 15.65 -9.73
CA ARG A 99 -1.71 15.06 -10.80
C ARG A 99 -2.17 15.76 -12.06
N ASN A 100 -1.34 16.65 -12.60
CA ASN A 100 -1.51 17.03 -14.00
C ASN A 100 -1.15 15.78 -14.81
N ILE A 101 -2.18 15.14 -15.38
CA ILE A 101 -1.99 14.03 -16.30
C ILE A 101 -1.90 14.66 -17.68
N GLU A 102 -0.68 14.74 -18.21
CA GLU A 102 -0.47 15.12 -19.60
C GLU A 102 -0.76 13.90 -20.48
N ILE A 103 -1.78 14.02 -21.32
CA ILE A 103 -2.18 12.94 -22.22
C ILE A 103 -1.37 13.09 -23.50
N ASN A 104 -0.54 12.09 -23.82
CA ASN A 104 0.18 12.02 -25.09
C ASN A 104 -0.67 11.25 -26.12
N PRO A 105 -1.24 11.92 -27.14
CA PRO A 105 -2.16 11.27 -28.08
C PRO A 105 -1.50 10.18 -28.94
N ALA A 106 -0.22 10.32 -29.25
CA ALA A 106 0.51 9.32 -30.05
C ALA A 106 0.70 8.02 -29.28
N MET A 107 0.95 8.12 -27.97
CA MET A 107 0.99 6.96 -27.09
C MET A 107 -0.39 6.31 -27.01
N ILE A 108 -1.46 7.06 -26.75
CA ILE A 108 -2.81 6.49 -26.68
C ILE A 108 -3.17 5.71 -27.95
N LYS A 109 -2.94 6.28 -29.14
CA LYS A 109 -3.18 5.58 -30.42
C LYS A 109 -2.41 4.27 -30.53
N LYS A 110 -1.17 4.23 -30.06
CA LYS A 110 -0.36 3.01 -30.04
C LYS A 110 -0.97 1.92 -29.15
N TRP A 111 -1.47 2.29 -27.96
CA TRP A 111 -2.08 1.35 -27.03
C TRP A 111 -3.43 0.84 -27.52
N VAL A 112 -4.26 1.71 -28.09
CA VAL A 112 -5.51 1.33 -28.77
C VAL A 112 -5.23 0.31 -29.88
N GLY A 113 -4.22 0.56 -30.72
CA GLY A 113 -3.82 -0.39 -31.76
C GLY A 113 -3.28 -1.73 -31.24
N VAL A 114 -2.82 -1.81 -29.99
CA VAL A 114 -2.44 -3.08 -29.34
C VAL A 114 -3.68 -3.80 -28.79
N LEU A 115 -4.60 -3.05 -28.18
CA LEU A 115 -5.83 -3.58 -27.59
C LEU A 115 -6.78 -4.14 -28.66
N ASN A 116 -6.90 -3.45 -29.79
CA ASN A 116 -7.75 -3.86 -30.93
C ASN A 116 -7.25 -5.08 -31.69
N LYS A 117 -6.04 -5.59 -31.39
CA LYS A 117 -5.53 -6.85 -31.98
C LYS A 117 -6.04 -8.10 -31.27
N SER A 118 -6.79 -7.94 -30.18
CA SER A 118 -7.31 -9.04 -29.39
C SER A 118 -8.83 -9.05 -29.49
N ASP A 119 -9.41 -10.23 -29.72
CA ASP A 119 -10.86 -10.44 -29.78
C ASP A 119 -11.55 -10.39 -28.39
N ASN A 120 -10.88 -9.83 -27.38
CA ASN A 120 -11.42 -9.70 -26.04
C ASN A 120 -12.28 -8.43 -25.95
N LYS A 121 -13.57 -8.61 -25.69
CA LYS A 121 -14.55 -7.53 -25.51
C LYS A 121 -14.10 -6.46 -24.49
N ILE A 122 -13.44 -6.87 -23.40
CA ILE A 122 -12.95 -5.93 -22.37
C ILE A 122 -11.88 -5.00 -22.96
N TYR A 123 -11.07 -5.48 -23.90
CA TYR A 123 -10.06 -4.65 -24.55
C TYR A 123 -10.66 -3.68 -25.57
N GLY A 124 -11.78 -4.04 -26.20
CA GLY A 124 -12.59 -3.11 -27.00
C GLY A 124 -13.14 -1.96 -26.16
N ASP A 125 -13.79 -2.26 -25.04
CA ASP A 125 -14.35 -1.23 -24.15
C ASP A 125 -13.25 -0.28 -23.61
N ILE A 126 -12.05 -0.81 -23.31
CA ILE A 126 -10.90 0.01 -22.88
C ILE A 126 -10.37 0.85 -24.05
N ALA A 127 -10.34 0.32 -25.27
CA ALA A 127 -9.88 1.03 -26.45
C ALA A 127 -10.80 2.23 -26.78
N GLU A 128 -12.12 2.04 -26.75
CA GLU A 128 -13.10 3.12 -26.96
C GLU A 128 -12.95 4.24 -25.93
N PHE A 129 -12.79 3.88 -24.65
CA PHE A 129 -12.53 4.87 -23.59
C PHE A 129 -11.22 5.64 -23.83
N LEU A 130 -10.16 4.96 -24.28
CA LEU A 130 -8.89 5.62 -24.55
C LEU A 130 -8.98 6.57 -25.77
N GLU A 131 -9.74 6.20 -26.80
CA GLU A 131 -9.99 7.07 -27.95
C GLU A 131 -10.78 8.32 -27.56
N SER A 132 -11.76 8.20 -26.67
CA SER A 132 -12.54 9.35 -26.21
C SER A 132 -11.70 10.39 -25.44
N LEU A 133 -10.54 10.00 -24.89
CA LEU A 133 -9.63 10.92 -24.21
C LEU A 133 -8.81 11.81 -25.16
N ILE A 134 -8.79 11.50 -26.45
CA ILE A 134 -8.02 12.23 -27.47
C ILE A 134 -8.88 12.74 -28.63
N ALA A 135 -10.19 12.46 -28.59
CA ALA A 135 -11.14 13.00 -29.53
C ALA A 135 -11.28 14.52 -29.28
N PRO A 136 -11.22 15.36 -30.33
CA PRO A 136 -11.59 16.77 -30.19
C PRO A 136 -13.09 16.87 -29.87
N GLU A 137 -13.45 17.73 -28.92
CA GLU A 137 -14.86 18.10 -28.63
C GLU A 137 -15.56 18.69 -29.86
#